data_AF-A0A2G4T0H9-F1
#
_entry.id   AF-A0A2G4T0H9-F1
#
_cell.length_a   1.000
_cell.length_b   1.000
_cell.length_c   1.000
_cell.angle_alpha   90.00
_cell.angle_beta   90.00
_cell.angle_gamma   90.00
#
_symmetry.space_group_name_H-M   'P 1'
#
loop_
_entity.id
_entity.type
_entity.pdbx_description
1 polymer ?
#
loop_
_entity_poly.entity_id
_entity_poly.type
_entity_poly.pdbx_seq_one_letter_code
_entity_poly.pdbx_strand_id
1 'polypeptide(L)'
;MVNALIKSLKTQAPPKQIHRPAINLRSTLLELRRIDIDSPSTPIVHLQKKLSFLLGMTAFLHPSEFHRTDFSTAAIKTDSGRHFLFLQVIAPKEKHGGQRIVKPFQVYSHYVRELCPVATFKSLQYRLYLLVPPPRVSSFFVNTNDTTQMVTITINTWLRRLLRFSSDEPRINLRSLSSSAALHADVDINDIITLGNWSFSAVFEQHYRREQLSLVDFTSSVLPVPADDNVFHDAESSFD
;
A
#
# COMPACT_ATOMS: atom_id res chain seq x y z
N MET A 1 24.44 -22.21 19.75
CA MET A 1 25.40 -21.77 18.69
C MET A 1 24.77 -20.85 17.64
N VAL A 2 23.67 -21.22 16.97
CA VAL A 2 23.06 -20.42 15.88
C VAL A 2 22.69 -18.98 16.31
N ASN A 3 22.11 -18.79 17.50
CA ASN A 3 21.73 -17.46 17.97
C ASN A 3 22.93 -16.54 18.25
N ALA A 4 24.07 -17.08 18.68
CA ALA A 4 25.29 -16.32 18.89
C ALA A 4 25.92 -15.88 17.56
N LEU A 5 25.89 -16.76 16.55
CA LEU A 5 26.31 -16.44 15.19
C LEU A 5 25.42 -15.37 14.55
N ILE A 6 24.09 -15.48 14.67
CA ILE A 6 23.15 -14.47 14.15
C ILE A 6 23.37 -13.11 14.84
N LYS A 7 23.63 -13.11 16.16
CA LYS A 7 23.93 -11.89 16.90
C LYS A 7 25.23 -11.25 16.41
N SER A 8 26.29 -12.06 16.23
CA SER A 8 27.58 -11.62 15.68
C SER A 8 27.44 -11.03 14.27
N LEU A 9 26.71 -11.70 13.38
CA LEU A 9 26.44 -11.22 12.02
C LEU A 9 25.63 -9.92 12.00
N LYS A 10 24.66 -9.75 12.93
CA LYS A 10 23.91 -8.50 13.06
C LYS A 10 24.78 -7.35 13.56
N THR A 11 25.73 -7.61 14.46
CA THR A 11 26.67 -6.60 14.96
C THR A 11 27.74 -6.20 13.95
N GLN A 12 28.07 -7.10 13.01
CA GLN A 12 29.02 -6.84 11.92
C GLN A 12 28.36 -6.26 10.67
N ALA A 13 27.02 -6.24 10.61
CA ALA A 13 26.31 -5.67 9.48
C ALA A 13 26.48 -4.13 9.44
N PRO A 14 26.54 -3.52 8.26
CA PRO A 14 26.60 -2.07 8.15
C PRO A 14 25.37 -1.43 8.84
N PRO A 15 25.53 -0.22 9.43
CA PRO A 15 24.42 0.52 10.01
C PRO A 15 23.27 0.63 9.02
N LYS A 16 22.05 0.31 9.47
CA LYS A 16 20.85 0.48 8.65
C LYS A 16 20.32 1.89 8.85
N GLN A 17 20.07 2.60 7.75
CA GLN A 17 19.30 3.83 7.83
C GLN A 17 17.91 3.51 8.36
N ILE A 18 17.53 4.26 9.40
CA ILE A 18 16.23 4.20 10.05
C ILE A 18 15.20 4.83 9.10
N HIS A 19 15.53 6.00 8.54
CA HIS A 19 14.72 6.70 7.55
C HIS A 19 14.75 6.04 6.17
N ARG A 20 13.58 5.94 5.52
CA ARG A 20 13.46 5.65 4.09
C ARG A 20 12.77 6.81 3.40
N PRO A 21 13.28 7.30 2.26
CA PRO A 21 12.69 8.46 1.59
C PRO A 21 11.25 8.17 1.16
N ALA A 22 10.41 9.21 1.20
CA ALA A 22 9.15 9.25 0.49
C ALA A 22 9.35 8.86 -0.98
N ILE A 23 8.44 8.07 -1.55
CA ILE A 23 8.47 7.78 -2.99
C ILE A 23 7.24 8.42 -3.62
N ASN A 24 7.49 9.32 -4.57
CA ASN A 24 6.43 9.93 -5.35
C ASN A 24 5.89 8.93 -6.39
N LEU A 25 4.68 8.41 -6.17
CA LEU A 25 4.05 7.41 -7.04
C LEU A 25 3.44 7.98 -8.33
N ARG A 26 3.60 9.28 -8.62
CA ARG A 26 2.96 9.93 -9.77
C ARG A 26 3.20 9.19 -11.08
N SER A 27 4.44 8.80 -11.38
CA SER A 27 4.77 8.09 -12.61
C SER A 27 4.06 6.73 -12.69
N THR A 28 4.07 5.96 -11.60
CA THR A 28 3.34 4.68 -11.55
C THR A 28 1.83 4.88 -11.73
N LEU A 29 1.24 5.90 -11.10
CA LEU A 29 -0.19 6.22 -11.26
C LEU A 29 -0.53 6.63 -12.69
N LEU A 30 0.33 7.40 -13.36
CA LEU A 30 0.15 7.76 -14.77
C LEU A 30 0.16 6.53 -15.68
N GLU A 31 1.06 5.57 -15.46
CA GLU A 31 1.05 4.31 -16.22
C GLU A 31 -0.22 3.49 -15.97
N LEU A 32 -0.73 3.46 -14.74
CA LEU A 32 -1.99 2.79 -14.44
C LEU A 32 -3.19 3.44 -15.13
N ARG A 33 -3.20 4.77 -15.28
CA ARG A 33 -4.25 5.49 -16.01
C ARG A 33 -4.28 5.13 -17.49
N ARG A 34 -3.14 4.83 -18.10
CA ARG A 34 -3.05 4.42 -19.51
C ARG A 34 -3.69 3.06 -19.80
N ILE A 35 -3.86 2.21 -18.78
CA ILE A 35 -4.57 0.94 -18.93
C ILE A 35 -6.07 1.25 -19.00
N ASP A 36 -6.60 1.29 -20.21
CA ASP A 36 -8.01 1.55 -20.48
C ASP A 36 -8.88 0.37 -20.00
N ILE A 37 -9.75 0.65 -19.04
CA ILE A 37 -10.65 -0.35 -18.46
C ILE A 37 -11.90 -0.57 -19.30
N ASP A 38 -12.26 0.36 -20.18
CA ASP A 38 -13.49 0.31 -20.98
C ASP A 38 -13.21 -0.27 -22.37
N SER A 39 -11.96 -0.16 -22.87
CA SER A 39 -11.57 -0.77 -24.13
C SER A 39 -11.61 -2.31 -24.07
N PRO A 40 -12.34 -2.99 -25.00
CA PRO A 40 -12.36 -4.45 -25.09
C PRO A 40 -11.03 -5.02 -25.56
N SER A 41 -10.20 -4.24 -26.26
CA SER A 41 -8.88 -4.68 -26.73
C SER A 41 -7.82 -4.67 -25.63
N THR A 42 -8.08 -4.06 -24.47
CA THR A 42 -7.13 -4.11 -23.34
C THR A 42 -6.92 -5.56 -22.90
N PRO A 43 -5.66 -6.05 -22.86
CA PRO A 43 -5.39 -7.40 -22.41
C PRO A 43 -5.84 -7.63 -20.95
N ILE A 44 -6.49 -8.76 -20.66
CA ILE A 44 -6.91 -9.14 -19.29
C ILE A 44 -5.75 -9.05 -18.31
N VAL A 45 -4.55 -9.44 -18.73
CA VAL A 45 -3.34 -9.34 -17.90
C VAL A 45 -3.04 -7.90 -17.46
N HIS A 46 -3.36 -6.88 -18.25
CA HIS A 46 -3.19 -5.48 -17.87
C HIS A 46 -4.21 -5.04 -16.83
N LEU A 47 -5.46 -5.48 -16.96
CA LEU A 47 -6.46 -5.27 -15.92
C LEU A 47 -6.08 -5.93 -14.60
N GLN A 48 -5.61 -7.18 -14.63
CA GLN A 48 -5.17 -7.89 -13.44
C GLN A 48 -3.99 -7.15 -12.76
N LYS A 49 -3.02 -6.66 -13.54
CA LYS A 49 -1.92 -5.82 -13.04
C LYS A 49 -2.42 -4.53 -12.38
N LYS A 50 -3.38 -3.86 -13.02
CA LYS A 50 -3.98 -2.62 -12.51
C LYS A 50 -4.73 -2.88 -11.20
N LEU A 51 -5.59 -3.90 -11.18
CA LEU A 51 -6.36 -4.25 -10.00
C LEU A 51 -5.46 -4.67 -8.83
N SER A 52 -4.41 -5.48 -9.08
CA SER A 52 -3.49 -5.87 -8.00
C SER A 52 -2.79 -4.67 -7.38
N PHE A 53 -2.35 -3.70 -8.20
CA PHE A 53 -1.74 -2.49 -7.67
C PHE A 53 -2.73 -1.65 -6.87
N LEU A 54 -3.92 -1.38 -7.42
CA LEU A 54 -4.93 -0.56 -6.75
C LEU A 54 -5.37 -1.18 -5.42
N LEU A 55 -5.65 -2.49 -5.40
CA LEU A 55 -5.99 -3.19 -4.16
C LEU A 55 -4.82 -3.24 -3.16
N GLY A 56 -3.58 -3.41 -3.63
CA GLY A 56 -2.40 -3.34 -2.77
C GLY A 56 -2.20 -1.95 -2.15
N MET A 57 -2.57 -0.89 -2.88
CA MET A 57 -2.59 0.49 -2.39
C MET A 57 -3.72 0.75 -1.39
N THR A 58 -4.94 0.32 -1.68
CA THR A 58 -6.11 0.69 -0.87
C THR A 58 -6.41 -0.25 0.28
N ALA A 59 -5.95 -1.50 0.21
CA ALA A 59 -6.21 -2.54 1.22
C ALA A 59 -4.93 -3.15 1.81
N PHE A 60 -3.77 -2.57 1.51
CA PHE A 60 -2.46 -2.98 2.06
C PHE A 60 -2.10 -4.44 1.76
N LEU A 61 -2.66 -5.02 0.69
CA LEU A 61 -2.51 -6.45 0.39
C LEU A 61 -1.08 -6.81 0.01
N HIS A 62 -0.56 -7.86 0.64
CA HIS A 62 0.69 -8.51 0.29
C HIS A 62 0.49 -9.41 -0.95
N PRO A 63 1.51 -9.63 -1.81
CA PRO A 63 1.44 -10.54 -2.96
C PRO A 63 0.73 -11.89 -2.72
N SER A 64 0.99 -12.53 -1.57
CA SER A 64 0.37 -13.81 -1.22
C SER A 64 -1.11 -13.70 -0.84
N GLU A 65 -1.59 -12.54 -0.42
CA GLU A 65 -2.99 -12.31 -0.09
C GLU A 65 -3.86 -12.26 -1.35
N PHE A 66 -3.33 -11.78 -2.48
CA PHE A 66 -4.04 -11.85 -3.77
C PHE A 66 -4.32 -13.31 -4.19
N HIS A 67 -3.36 -14.20 -3.98
CA HIS A 67 -3.57 -15.64 -4.21
C HIS A 67 -4.56 -16.26 -3.22
N ARG A 68 -4.80 -15.63 -2.07
CA ARG A 68 -5.71 -16.14 -1.02
C ARG A 68 -7.05 -15.42 -1.00
N THR A 69 -7.26 -14.47 -1.90
CA THR A 69 -8.53 -13.77 -2.04
C THR A 69 -9.52 -14.68 -2.75
N ASP A 70 -10.60 -15.05 -2.07
CA ASP A 70 -11.64 -15.91 -2.65
C ASP A 70 -12.69 -15.05 -3.35
N PHE A 71 -12.76 -15.21 -4.67
CA PHE A 71 -13.66 -14.47 -5.52
C PHE A 71 -15.12 -14.73 -5.20
N SER A 72 -15.49 -15.93 -4.75
CA SER A 72 -16.89 -16.27 -4.45
C SER A 72 -17.49 -15.33 -3.39
N THR A 73 -16.64 -14.69 -2.60
CA THR A 73 -17.00 -13.73 -1.54
C THR A 73 -17.01 -12.27 -2.01
N ALA A 74 -16.49 -12.00 -3.23
CA ALA A 74 -16.32 -10.65 -3.74
C ALA A 74 -17.64 -10.08 -4.25
N ALA A 75 -18.04 -8.93 -3.73
CA ALA A 75 -19.30 -8.29 -4.09
C ALA A 75 -19.17 -6.77 -4.10
N ILE A 76 -19.81 -6.13 -5.06
CA ILE A 76 -19.96 -4.67 -5.06
C ILE A 76 -21.18 -4.34 -4.23
N LYS A 77 -20.98 -3.52 -3.21
CA LYS A 77 -22.01 -3.07 -2.27
C LYS A 77 -22.08 -1.55 -2.28
N THR A 78 -23.15 -1.03 -1.70
CA THR A 78 -23.38 0.41 -1.54
C THR A 78 -23.61 0.68 -0.07
N ASP A 79 -22.87 1.65 0.47
CA ASP A 79 -23.09 2.18 1.82
C ASP A 79 -23.06 3.70 1.74
N SER A 80 -24.05 4.36 2.34
CA SER A 80 -24.14 5.83 2.41
C SER A 80 -23.94 6.52 1.05
N GLY A 81 -24.53 5.95 -0.02
CA GLY A 81 -24.41 6.46 -1.39
C GLY A 81 -23.08 6.20 -2.10
N ARG A 82 -22.12 5.52 -1.44
CA ARG A 82 -20.80 5.18 -2.01
C ARG A 82 -20.72 3.69 -2.33
N HIS A 83 -20.28 3.39 -3.54
CA HIS A 83 -20.03 2.01 -3.94
C HIS A 83 -18.65 1.54 -3.46
N PHE A 84 -18.58 0.32 -2.94
CA PHE A 84 -17.33 -0.33 -2.56
C PHE A 84 -17.30 -1.79 -2.98
N LEU A 85 -16.10 -2.29 -3.23
CA LEU A 85 -15.83 -3.71 -3.38
C LEU A 85 -15.58 -4.31 -2.00
N PHE A 86 -16.42 -5.27 -1.61
CA PHE A 86 -16.17 -6.17 -0.50
C PHE A 86 -15.41 -7.39 -1.00
N LEU A 87 -14.37 -7.82 -0.29
CA LEU A 87 -13.62 -9.06 -0.59
C LEU A 87 -13.12 -9.70 0.70
N GLN A 88 -12.92 -11.02 0.69
CA GLN A 88 -12.32 -11.75 1.81
C GLN A 88 -11.01 -12.41 1.41
N VAL A 89 -9.99 -12.25 2.27
CA VAL A 89 -8.73 -13.01 2.19
C VAL A 89 -8.83 -14.18 3.15
N ILE A 90 -8.78 -15.40 2.60
CA ILE A 90 -8.89 -16.63 3.38
C ILE A 90 -7.52 -17.06 3.86
N ALA A 91 -7.43 -17.33 5.16
CA ALA A 91 -6.23 -17.84 5.82
C ALA A 91 -4.98 -17.02 5.43
N PRO A 92 -4.92 -15.71 5.74
CA PRO A 92 -3.71 -14.92 5.52
C PRO A 92 -2.53 -15.51 6.32
N LYS A 93 -1.30 -15.00 6.13
CA LYS A 93 -0.12 -15.63 6.76
C LYS A 93 -0.21 -15.58 8.29
N GLU A 94 -0.89 -14.56 8.79
CA GLU A 94 -1.18 -14.35 10.19
C GLU A 94 -2.22 -15.37 10.69
N LYS A 95 -2.02 -15.81 11.92
CA LYS A 95 -2.95 -16.68 12.65
C LYS A 95 -3.46 -15.92 13.87
N HIS A 96 -4.69 -16.19 14.28
CA HIS A 96 -5.22 -15.70 15.54
C HIS A 96 -5.46 -16.90 16.47
N GLY A 97 -4.83 -16.89 17.66
CA GLY A 97 -4.89 -18.05 18.57
C GLY A 97 -4.38 -19.37 17.97
N GLY A 98 -3.51 -19.32 16.95
CA GLY A 98 -3.05 -20.51 16.21
C GLY A 98 -3.98 -20.98 15.09
N GLN A 99 -5.18 -20.39 14.94
CA GLN A 99 -6.15 -20.71 13.89
C GLN A 99 -5.99 -19.80 12.66
N ARG A 100 -6.35 -20.33 11.48
CA ARG A 100 -6.48 -19.55 10.24
C ARG A 100 -7.67 -18.61 10.36
N ILE A 101 -7.49 -17.35 9.96
CA ILE A 101 -8.55 -16.34 9.98
C ILE A 101 -9.09 -16.05 8.57
N VAL A 102 -10.27 -15.45 8.48
CA VAL A 102 -10.77 -14.81 7.25
C VAL A 102 -10.78 -13.32 7.51
N LYS A 103 -10.13 -12.54 6.63
CA LYS A 103 -10.06 -11.09 6.76
C LYS A 103 -10.90 -10.41 5.69
N PRO A 104 -11.98 -9.69 6.07
CA PRO A 104 -12.74 -8.88 5.13
C PRO A 104 -12.02 -7.56 4.83
N PHE A 105 -12.20 -7.07 3.61
CA PHE A 105 -11.75 -5.75 3.18
C PHE A 105 -12.88 -5.03 2.45
N GLN A 106 -12.94 -3.72 2.65
CA GLN A 106 -13.80 -2.81 1.91
C GLN A 106 -12.94 -1.82 1.14
N VAL A 107 -13.10 -1.81 -0.18
CA VAL A 107 -12.36 -0.93 -1.08
C VAL A 107 -13.33 -0.04 -1.82
N TYR A 108 -13.36 1.24 -1.46
CA TYR A 108 -14.29 2.21 -2.03
C TYR A 108 -13.94 2.56 -3.47
N SER A 109 -14.98 2.94 -4.22
CA SER A 109 -14.82 3.51 -5.55
C SER A 109 -14.06 4.83 -5.46
N HIS A 110 -13.13 5.01 -6.39
CA HIS A 110 -12.41 6.26 -6.56
C HIS A 110 -13.17 7.17 -7.54
N TYR A 111 -13.13 8.49 -7.30
CA TYR A 111 -13.80 9.48 -8.14
C TYR A 111 -13.17 9.56 -9.54
N VAL A 112 -11.84 9.43 -9.64
CA VAL A 112 -11.14 9.21 -10.92
C VAL A 112 -11.33 7.76 -11.35
N ARG A 113 -12.11 7.55 -12.41
CA ARG A 113 -12.49 6.24 -12.95
C ARG A 113 -11.28 5.39 -13.34
N GLU A 114 -10.26 6.00 -13.94
CA GLU A 114 -9.05 5.32 -14.39
C GLU A 114 -8.15 4.86 -13.24
N LEU A 115 -8.39 5.34 -12.02
CA LEU A 115 -7.73 4.87 -10.79
C LEU A 115 -8.72 4.16 -9.86
N CYS A 116 -9.93 3.84 -10.34
CA CYS A 116 -10.96 3.25 -9.52
C CYS A 116 -10.80 1.72 -9.43
N PRO A 117 -10.51 1.17 -8.23
CA PRO A 117 -10.41 -0.29 -8.06
C PRO A 117 -11.74 -0.98 -8.36
N VAL A 118 -12.87 -0.39 -7.97
CA VAL A 118 -14.21 -0.95 -8.21
C VAL A 118 -14.55 -0.98 -9.70
N ALA A 119 -14.22 0.07 -10.46
CA ALA A 119 -14.44 0.09 -11.91
C ALA A 119 -13.53 -0.91 -12.63
N THR A 120 -12.26 -0.97 -12.25
CA THR A 120 -11.28 -1.94 -12.77
C THR A 120 -11.73 -3.37 -12.51
N PHE A 121 -12.23 -3.63 -11.30
CA PHE A 121 -12.80 -4.91 -10.90
C PHE A 121 -13.98 -5.31 -11.78
N LYS A 122 -14.96 -4.42 -11.99
CA LYS A 122 -16.14 -4.70 -12.83
C LYS A 122 -15.73 -5.12 -14.25
N SER A 123 -14.82 -4.36 -14.85
CA SER A 123 -14.28 -4.65 -16.18
C SER A 123 -13.56 -6.00 -16.22
N LEU A 124 -12.75 -6.30 -15.21
CA LEU A 124 -12.03 -7.58 -15.13
C LEU A 124 -13.00 -8.76 -14.96
N GLN A 125 -13.94 -8.66 -14.02
CA GLN A 125 -14.95 -9.69 -13.77
C GLN A 125 -15.71 -10.02 -15.05
N TYR A 126 -16.18 -9.00 -15.76
CA TYR A 126 -16.89 -9.18 -17.03
C TYR A 126 -16.00 -9.88 -18.07
N ARG A 127 -14.75 -9.45 -18.23
CA ARG A 127 -13.84 -10.08 -19.21
C ARG A 127 -13.44 -11.51 -18.87
N LEU A 128 -13.30 -11.84 -17.59
CA LEU A 128 -13.05 -13.21 -17.16
C LEU A 128 -14.26 -14.12 -17.41
N TYR A 129 -15.47 -13.60 -17.24
CA TYR A 129 -16.70 -14.34 -17.55
C TYR A 129 -16.83 -14.70 -19.03
N LEU A 130 -16.31 -13.86 -19.93
CA LEU A 130 -16.32 -14.08 -21.38
C LEU A 130 -15.24 -15.05 -21.90
N LEU A 131 -14.33 -15.51 -21.05
CA LEU A 131 -13.30 -16.47 -21.48
C LEU A 131 -13.93 -17.81 -21.87
N VAL A 132 -13.34 -18.45 -22.88
CA VAL A 132 -13.73 -19.79 -23.35
C VAL A 132 -12.49 -20.69 -23.32
N PRO A 133 -12.39 -21.65 -22.37
CA PRO A 133 -13.33 -21.89 -21.26
C PRO A 133 -13.27 -20.80 -20.17
N PRO A 134 -14.31 -20.66 -19.34
CA PRO A 134 -14.26 -19.77 -18.18
C PRO A 134 -13.28 -20.31 -17.12
N PRO A 135 -12.71 -19.43 -16.27
CA PRO A 135 -11.85 -19.86 -15.17
C PRO A 135 -12.57 -20.84 -14.22
N ARG A 136 -11.89 -21.95 -13.92
CA ARG A 136 -12.38 -22.96 -12.97
C ARG A 136 -12.05 -22.65 -11.51
N VAL A 137 -11.26 -21.60 -11.29
CA VAL A 137 -10.77 -21.18 -9.98
C VAL A 137 -11.54 -19.96 -9.49
N SER A 138 -11.77 -19.85 -8.18
CA SER A 138 -12.37 -18.66 -7.57
C SER A 138 -11.33 -17.54 -7.33
N SER A 139 -10.66 -17.09 -8.41
CA SER A 139 -9.65 -16.02 -8.34
C SER A 139 -9.78 -15.00 -9.47
N PHE A 140 -9.52 -13.71 -9.17
CA PHE A 140 -9.42 -12.63 -10.18
C PHE A 140 -8.07 -12.63 -10.89
N PHE A 141 -7.10 -13.34 -10.34
CA PHE A 141 -5.76 -13.42 -10.89
C PHE A 141 -5.60 -14.81 -11.48
N VAL A 142 -5.83 -14.90 -12.78
CA VAL A 142 -5.77 -16.13 -13.55
C VAL A 142 -4.75 -16.02 -14.67
N ASN A 143 -4.06 -17.12 -14.91
CA ASN A 143 -3.31 -17.28 -16.14
C ASN A 143 -4.32 -17.46 -17.27
N THR A 144 -4.29 -16.56 -18.25
CA THR A 144 -5.28 -16.55 -19.34
C THR A 144 -5.06 -17.65 -20.37
N ASN A 145 -3.87 -18.27 -20.38
CA ASN A 145 -3.55 -19.35 -21.32
C ASN A 145 -4.16 -20.70 -20.89
N ASP A 146 -4.22 -20.97 -19.59
CA ASP A 146 -4.66 -22.26 -19.03
C ASP A 146 -5.83 -22.12 -18.03
N THR A 147 -6.28 -20.90 -17.77
CA THR A 147 -7.37 -20.55 -16.85
C THR A 147 -7.16 -20.97 -15.40
N THR A 148 -5.91 -21.25 -15.02
CA THR A 148 -5.51 -21.60 -13.66
C THR A 148 -5.24 -20.37 -12.82
N GLN A 149 -5.14 -20.55 -11.51
CA GLN A 149 -4.82 -19.46 -10.60
C GLN A 149 -3.39 -18.95 -10.81
N MET A 150 -3.23 -17.62 -10.83
CA MET A 150 -1.95 -16.96 -10.94
C MET A 150 -1.08 -17.24 -9.72
N VAL A 151 0.15 -17.69 -9.97
CA VAL A 151 1.14 -17.86 -8.90
C VAL A 151 1.55 -16.51 -8.29
N THR A 152 1.79 -16.51 -6.98
CA THR A 152 2.15 -15.30 -6.20
C THR A 152 3.37 -14.56 -6.77
N ILE A 153 4.34 -15.28 -7.32
CA ILE A 153 5.58 -14.70 -7.86
C ILE A 153 5.28 -13.80 -9.07
N THR A 154 4.31 -14.15 -9.90
CA THR A 154 3.91 -13.36 -11.07
C THR A 154 3.29 -12.02 -10.64
N ILE A 155 2.36 -12.05 -9.69
CA ILE A 155 1.72 -10.85 -9.14
C ILE A 155 2.78 -9.93 -8.52
N ASN A 156 3.68 -10.49 -7.72
CA ASN A 156 4.78 -9.75 -7.12
C ASN A 156 5.70 -9.10 -8.17
N THR A 157 6.00 -9.81 -9.26
CA THR A 157 6.79 -9.28 -10.37
C THR A 157 6.09 -8.09 -11.03
N TRP A 158 4.77 -8.15 -11.21
CA TRP A 158 4.00 -7.04 -11.74
C TRP A 158 4.05 -5.81 -10.85
N LEU A 159 3.82 -5.98 -9.54
CA LEU A 159 3.87 -4.88 -8.58
C LEU A 159 5.25 -4.22 -8.56
N ARG A 160 6.33 -5.01 -8.56
CA ARG A 160 7.69 -4.47 -8.64
C ARG A 160 7.93 -3.70 -9.94
N ARG A 161 7.51 -4.24 -11.09
CA ARG A 161 7.66 -3.56 -12.39
C ARG A 161 6.90 -2.24 -12.43
N LEU A 162 5.71 -2.17 -11.83
CA LEU A 162 4.95 -0.93 -11.72
C LEU A 162 5.63 0.09 -10.81
N LEU A 163 6.22 -0.34 -9.70
CA LEU A 163 6.94 0.54 -8.78
C LEU A 163 8.23 1.11 -9.38
N ARG A 164 8.87 0.39 -10.32
CA ARG A 164 10.05 0.87 -11.05
C ARG A 164 9.82 2.12 -11.89
N PHE A 165 8.57 2.46 -12.21
CA PHE A 165 8.28 3.75 -12.84
C PHE A 165 8.52 4.95 -11.92
N SER A 166 8.49 4.73 -10.59
CA SER A 166 8.60 5.80 -9.59
C SER A 166 9.88 5.72 -8.76
N SER A 167 10.55 4.56 -8.69
CA SER A 167 11.80 4.41 -7.95
C SER A 167 12.56 3.15 -8.35
N ASP A 168 13.89 3.25 -8.42
CA ASP A 168 14.80 2.12 -8.60
C ASP A 168 15.26 1.48 -7.28
N GLU A 169 14.73 1.94 -6.13
CA GLU A 169 15.10 1.38 -4.84
C GLU A 169 14.83 -0.14 -4.81
N PRO A 170 15.85 -0.96 -4.49
CA PRO A 170 15.65 -2.40 -4.42
C PRO A 170 14.73 -2.72 -3.25
N ARG A 171 13.79 -3.64 -3.47
CA ARG A 171 12.89 -4.19 -2.44
C ARG A 171 11.85 -3.20 -1.87
N ILE A 172 11.44 -2.20 -2.63
CA ILE A 172 10.25 -1.41 -2.29
C ILE A 172 9.06 -2.35 -2.08
N ASN A 173 8.39 -2.16 -0.95
CA ASN A 173 7.21 -2.91 -0.58
C ASN A 173 5.98 -2.01 -0.79
N LEU A 174 5.05 -2.46 -1.65
CA LEU A 174 3.81 -1.74 -1.91
C LEU A 174 3.05 -1.47 -0.60
N ARG A 175 2.93 -2.45 0.31
CA ARG A 175 2.26 -2.29 1.61
C ARG A 175 2.86 -1.16 2.46
N SER A 176 4.19 -1.00 2.40
CA SER A 176 4.91 0.08 3.11
C SER A 176 4.60 1.45 2.50
N LEU A 177 4.54 1.53 1.17
CA LEU A 177 4.13 2.75 0.47
C LEU A 177 2.68 3.12 0.77
N SER A 178 1.78 2.16 0.65
CA SER A 178 0.35 2.35 0.88
C SER A 178 0.06 2.89 2.27
N SER A 179 0.64 2.27 3.29
CA SER A 179 0.42 2.65 4.69
C SER A 179 1.10 3.95 5.07
N SER A 180 2.28 4.25 4.52
CA SER A 180 2.90 5.56 4.69
C SER A 180 2.05 6.65 4.03
N ALA A 181 1.58 6.43 2.79
CA ALA A 181 0.72 7.38 2.09
C ALA A 181 -0.62 7.62 2.81
N ALA A 182 -1.20 6.59 3.44
CA ALA A 182 -2.38 6.75 4.28
C ALA A 182 -2.10 7.62 5.51
N LEU A 183 -0.95 7.40 6.18
CA LEU A 183 -0.53 8.22 7.31
C LEU A 183 -0.33 9.69 6.90
N HIS A 184 0.25 9.94 5.72
CA HIS A 184 0.39 11.30 5.16
C HIS A 184 -0.93 11.96 4.77
N ALA A 185 -1.97 11.17 4.56
CA ALA A 185 -3.33 11.65 4.31
C ALA A 185 -4.15 11.74 5.61
N ASP A 186 -3.48 11.80 6.76
CA ASP A 186 -4.06 11.93 8.10
C ASP A 186 -5.06 10.82 8.48
N VAL A 187 -4.89 9.62 7.91
CA VAL A 187 -5.64 8.43 8.37
C VAL A 187 -5.12 8.03 9.75
N ASP A 188 -6.05 7.77 10.67
CA ASP A 188 -5.70 7.38 12.05
C ASP A 188 -4.79 6.15 12.08
N ILE A 189 -3.75 6.21 12.91
CA ILE A 189 -2.75 5.15 12.99
C ILE A 189 -3.36 3.80 13.40
N ASN A 190 -4.40 3.77 14.24
CA ASN A 190 -5.06 2.53 14.65
C ASN A 190 -5.82 1.90 13.48
N ASP A 191 -6.41 2.71 12.61
CA ASP A 191 -7.05 2.22 11.38
C ASP A 191 -6.01 1.64 10.42
N ILE A 192 -4.86 2.30 10.26
CA ILE A 192 -3.75 1.79 9.44
C ILE A 192 -3.22 0.47 10.00
N ILE A 193 -3.05 0.37 11.33
CA ILE A 193 -2.61 -0.86 12.00
C ILE A 193 -3.61 -1.99 11.82
N THR A 194 -4.90 -1.69 12.00
CA THR A 194 -6.00 -2.64 11.86
C THR A 194 -6.09 -3.16 10.42
N LEU A 195 -6.06 -2.26 9.43
CA LEU A 195 -6.06 -2.62 8.02
C LEU A 195 -4.78 -3.39 7.64
N GLY A 196 -3.64 -2.92 8.13
CA GLY A 196 -2.31 -3.51 7.96
C GLY A 196 -2.07 -4.79 8.75
N ASN A 197 -3.03 -5.24 9.57
CA ASN A 197 -2.95 -6.47 10.36
C ASN A 197 -1.68 -6.59 11.21
N TRP A 198 -1.18 -5.48 11.75
CA TRP A 198 0.03 -5.51 12.57
C TRP A 198 -0.33 -5.73 14.04
N SER A 199 0.47 -6.51 14.74
CA SER A 199 0.23 -6.80 16.16
C SER A 199 0.34 -5.55 17.04
N PHE A 200 1.19 -4.59 16.66
CA PHE A 200 1.45 -3.36 17.40
C PHE A 200 1.89 -2.21 16.46
N SER A 201 1.72 -0.96 16.91
CA SER A 201 2.18 0.24 16.18
C SER A 201 3.68 0.23 15.90
N ALA A 202 4.50 -0.26 16.84
CA ALA A 202 5.94 -0.37 16.66
C ALA A 202 6.33 -1.20 15.43
N VAL A 203 5.54 -2.23 15.07
CA VAL A 203 5.79 -3.05 13.87
C VAL A 203 5.60 -2.20 12.61
N PHE A 204 4.55 -1.38 12.56
CA PHE A 204 4.33 -0.43 11.47
C PHE A 204 5.50 0.55 11.38
N GLU A 205 5.77 1.25 12.48
CA GLU A 205 6.75 2.32 12.53
C GLU A 205 8.13 1.83 12.12
N GLN A 206 8.60 0.71 12.65
CA GLN A 206 9.97 0.23 12.43
C GLN A 206 10.18 -0.47 11.08
N HIS A 207 9.14 -1.08 10.51
CA HIS A 207 9.30 -1.95 9.33
C HIS A 207 8.62 -1.43 8.06
N TYR A 208 7.53 -0.67 8.20
CA TYR A 208 6.64 -0.29 7.10
C TYR A 208 6.54 1.22 6.89
N ARG A 209 6.60 2.04 7.95
CA ARG A 209 6.65 3.50 7.82
C ARG A 209 7.94 3.89 7.11
N ARG A 210 7.83 4.68 6.03
CA ARG A 210 8.99 5.18 5.29
C ARG A 210 9.51 6.48 5.92
N GLU A 211 8.61 7.45 6.05
CA GLU A 211 8.91 8.79 6.50
C GLU A 211 8.92 8.84 8.04
N GLN A 212 10.10 8.59 8.61
CA GLN A 212 10.36 8.75 10.04
C GLN A 212 11.03 10.07 10.38
N LEU A 213 11.31 10.92 9.39
CA LEU A 213 11.77 12.27 9.64
C LEU A 213 10.56 13.11 10.04
N SER A 214 10.60 13.69 11.23
CA SER A 214 9.62 14.69 11.60
C SER A 214 9.83 15.93 10.73
N LEU A 215 8.78 16.38 10.04
CA LEU A 215 8.76 17.69 9.39
C LEU A 215 8.39 18.81 10.37
N VAL A 216 8.12 18.47 11.64
CA VAL A 216 7.87 19.46 12.69
C VAL A 216 9.17 20.20 12.96
N ASP A 217 9.10 21.53 12.90
CA ASP A 217 10.16 22.40 13.36
C ASP A 217 10.22 22.36 14.89
N PHE A 218 10.91 21.34 15.41
CA PHE A 218 11.17 21.21 16.84
C PHE A 218 12.05 22.35 17.34
N THR A 219 12.87 22.97 16.50
CA THR A 219 13.71 24.09 16.92
C THR A 219 12.82 25.24 17.38
N SER A 220 11.89 25.70 16.54
CA SER A 220 10.97 26.78 16.93
C SER A 220 9.97 26.37 18.02
N SER A 221 9.65 25.07 18.13
CA SER A 221 8.69 24.56 19.12
C SER A 221 9.28 24.38 20.52
N VAL A 222 10.54 23.96 20.61
CA VAL A 222 11.25 23.66 21.88
C VAL A 222 12.08 24.86 22.34
N LEU A 223 12.57 25.67 21.41
CA LEU A 223 13.28 26.91 21.67
C LEU A 223 12.40 28.10 21.21
N PRO A 224 11.23 28.31 21.84
CA PRO A 224 10.42 29.47 21.49
C PRO A 224 11.24 30.72 21.79
N VAL A 225 11.34 31.61 20.82
CA VAL A 225 11.84 32.96 21.09
C VAL A 225 10.79 33.61 21.99
N PRO A 226 11.14 34.02 23.23
CA PRO A 226 10.20 34.75 24.06
C PRO A 226 9.78 36.00 23.27
N ALA A 227 8.48 36.23 23.13
CA ALA A 227 7.99 37.51 22.64
C ALA A 227 8.57 38.56 23.60
N ASP A 228 9.34 39.52 23.06
CA ASP A 228 10.02 40.56 23.84
C ASP A 228 9.05 41.26 24.78
N ASP A 229 9.02 40.84 26.05
CA ASP A 229 8.85 41.76 27.15
C ASP A 229 10.26 42.29 27.45
N ASN A 230 10.56 43.44 26.84
CA ASN A 230 11.65 44.38 27.12
C ASN A 230 12.50 44.74 25.90
N VAL A 231 11.90 45.53 25.00
CA VAL A 231 12.66 46.56 24.28
C VAL A 231 13.17 47.57 25.32
N PHE A 232 14.32 47.30 25.93
CA PHE A 232 15.11 48.38 26.53
C PHE A 232 15.70 49.18 25.38
N HIS A 233 15.03 50.28 25.04
CA HIS A 233 15.65 51.38 24.30
C HIS A 233 16.70 52.01 25.23
N ASP A 234 17.92 51.47 25.22
CA ASP A 234 19.03 52.19 25.82
C ASP A 234 19.33 53.41 24.96
N ALA A 235 19.17 54.56 25.63
CA ALA A 235 19.33 55.89 25.11
C ALA A 235 20.72 56.13 24.51
N GLU A 236 20.74 57.07 23.57
CA GLU A 236 21.90 57.70 22.97
C GLU A 236 23.14 57.74 23.87
N SER A 237 24.30 57.37 23.31
CA SER A 237 25.48 58.18 23.56
C SER A 237 26.26 58.37 22.27
N SER A 238 26.16 59.60 21.77
CA SER A 238 27.10 60.21 20.85
C SER A 238 28.48 60.30 21.51
N PHE A 239 29.52 59.83 20.83
CA PHE A 239 30.85 60.44 20.91
C PHE A 239 31.52 60.28 19.54
N ASP A 240 31.62 61.44 18.86
CA ASP A 240 32.48 61.86 17.74
C ASP A 240 33.14 60.81 16.82
#